data_AF-A0A847BES5-F1
#
_entry.id   AF-A0A847BES5-F1
#
_cell.length_a   1.000
_cell.length_b   1.000
_cell.length_c   1.000
_cell.angle_alpha   90.00
_cell.angle_beta   90.00
_cell.angle_gamma   90.00
#
_symmetry.space_group_name_H-M   'P 1'
#
loop_
_entity.id
_entity.type
_entity.pdbx_description
1 polymer ?
#
loop_
_entity_poly.entity_id
_entity_poly.type
_entity_poly.pdbx_seq_one_letter_code
_entity_poly.pdbx_strand_id
1 'polypeptide(L)'
;MLRMTGYALAAAGFLAVSVAQANQNQLELQQNPELWATQLGNYQGHRFSELDQINQENVNELRSVWQFSTGVLRGHEGGPLYVGDGRLYIHT
;
A
#
# COMPACT_ATOMS: atom_id res chain seq x y z
N MET A 1 -19.59 -29.49 39.77
CA MET A 1 -18.92 -29.78 38.48
C MET A 1 -19.30 -28.80 37.35
N LEU A 2 -20.54 -28.31 37.26
CA LEU A 2 -20.96 -27.39 36.17
C LEU A 2 -20.30 -25.99 36.15
N ARG A 3 -19.76 -25.51 37.27
CA ARG A 3 -19.10 -24.19 37.36
C ARG A 3 -17.64 -24.20 36.91
N MET A 4 -16.95 -25.36 36.96
CA MET A 4 -15.53 -25.46 36.60
C MET A 4 -15.30 -25.54 35.09
N THR A 5 -16.26 -26.09 34.35
CA THR A 5 -16.27 -26.10 32.87
C THR A 5 -16.49 -24.70 32.27
N GLY A 6 -17.21 -23.81 32.95
CA GLY A 6 -17.41 -22.42 32.52
C GLY A 6 -16.12 -21.59 32.53
N TYR A 7 -15.26 -21.77 33.54
CA TYR A 7 -13.96 -21.10 33.62
C TYR A 7 -12.97 -21.60 32.56
N ALA A 8 -13.02 -22.89 32.21
CA ALA A 8 -12.17 -23.47 31.17
C ALA A 8 -12.50 -22.92 29.76
N LEU A 9 -13.79 -22.70 29.46
CA LEU A 9 -14.24 -22.07 28.21
C LEU A 9 -13.86 -20.58 28.13
N ALA A 10 -13.94 -19.86 29.24
CA ALA A 10 -13.51 -18.45 29.29
C ALA A 10 -11.99 -18.28 29.13
N ALA A 11 -11.19 -19.19 29.69
CA ALA A 11 -9.73 -19.19 29.54
C ALA A 11 -9.29 -19.56 28.10
N ALA A 12 -10.00 -20.49 27.44
CA ALA A 12 -9.73 -20.85 26.05
C ALA A 12 -10.07 -19.71 25.06
N GLY A 13 -11.09 -18.89 25.37
CA GLY A 13 -11.45 -17.72 24.55
C GLY A 13 -10.40 -16.60 24.56
N PHE A 14 -9.64 -16.44 25.64
CA PHE A 14 -8.57 -15.43 25.73
C PHE A 14 -7.31 -15.79 24.94
N LEU A 15 -7.09 -17.06 24.63
CA LEU A 15 -5.92 -17.52 23.85
C LEU A 15 -6.14 -17.47 22.32
N ALA A 16 -7.36 -17.16 21.87
CA ALA A 16 -7.71 -17.08 20.45
C ALA A 16 -7.59 -15.65 19.87
N VAL A 17 -6.95 -14.71 20.59
CA VAL A 17 -6.64 -13.39 20.04
C VAL A 17 -5.45 -13.54 19.08
N SER A 18 -5.75 -13.72 17.80
CA SER A 18 -4.77 -13.52 16.75
C SER A 18 -4.39 -12.04 16.72
N VAL A 19 -3.15 -11.73 17.08
CA VAL A 19 -2.57 -10.40 16.83
C VAL A 19 -2.45 -10.24 15.32
N ALA A 20 -3.24 -9.32 14.75
CA ALA A 20 -3.03 -8.88 13.38
C ALA A 20 -1.63 -8.26 13.28
N GLN A 21 -0.71 -8.93 12.60
CA GLN A 21 0.61 -8.38 12.28
C GLN A 21 0.44 -7.46 11.06
N ALA A 22 0.75 -6.17 11.22
CA ALA A 22 0.95 -5.31 10.05
C ALA A 22 2.13 -5.85 9.24
N ASN A 23 2.09 -5.66 7.92
CA ASN A 23 3.20 -6.08 7.07
C ASN A 23 4.43 -5.21 7.41
N GLN A 24 5.37 -5.76 8.17
CA GLN A 24 6.55 -5.03 8.64
C GLN A 24 7.39 -4.49 7.48
N ASN A 25 7.45 -5.23 6.36
CA ASN A 25 8.15 -4.80 5.16
C ASN A 25 7.52 -3.52 4.57
N GLN A 26 6.21 -3.32 4.71
CA GLN A 26 5.55 -2.13 4.18
C GLN A 26 5.97 -0.84 4.92
N LEU A 27 6.26 -0.93 6.22
CA LEU A 27 6.79 0.19 6.99
C LEU A 27 8.19 0.60 6.53
N GLU A 28 8.98 -0.35 6.03
CA GLU A 28 10.29 -0.09 5.43
C GLU A 28 10.12 0.51 4.03
N LEU A 29 9.26 -0.08 3.18
CA LEU A 29 9.04 0.39 1.81
C LEU A 29 8.52 1.84 1.76
N GLN A 30 7.62 2.22 2.66
CA GLN A 30 7.05 3.59 2.66
C GLN A 30 8.04 4.68 3.10
N GLN A 31 9.22 4.32 3.61
CA GLN A 31 10.28 5.28 3.95
C GLN A 31 11.15 5.65 2.75
N ASN A 32 11.12 4.85 1.68
CA ASN A 32 11.86 5.15 0.47
C ASN A 32 11.01 6.04 -0.47
N PRO A 33 11.39 7.31 -0.69
CA PRO A 33 10.61 8.24 -1.51
C PRO A 33 10.58 7.86 -3.01
N GLU A 34 11.46 6.97 -3.47
CA GLU A 34 11.43 6.46 -4.84
C GLU A 34 10.32 5.43 -5.08
N LEU A 35 9.67 4.93 -4.01
CA LEU A 35 8.66 3.88 -4.10
C LEU A 35 7.24 4.43 -3.97
N TRP A 36 6.31 3.78 -4.67
CA TRP A 36 4.87 3.96 -4.50
C TRP A 36 4.23 2.61 -4.24
N ALA A 37 4.53 2.07 -3.04
CA ALA A 37 4.24 0.68 -2.68
C ALA A 37 2.80 0.44 -2.19
N THR A 38 2.00 1.50 -1.99
CA THR A 38 0.56 1.40 -1.68
C THR A 38 -0.25 2.33 -2.56
N GLN A 39 -1.55 2.05 -2.72
CA GLN A 39 -2.47 2.87 -3.53
C GLN A 39 -2.58 4.34 -3.07
N LEU A 40 -2.26 4.63 -1.80
CA LEU A 40 -2.34 5.96 -1.20
C LEU A 40 -0.96 6.56 -0.88
N GLY A 41 0.12 5.97 -1.42
CA GLY A 41 1.51 6.33 -1.13
C GLY A 41 2.01 5.67 0.15
N ASN A 42 1.40 5.99 1.30
CA ASN A 42 1.73 5.43 2.62
C ASN A 42 0.49 5.07 3.44
N TYR A 43 0.68 4.48 4.62
CA TYR A 43 -0.43 4.10 5.51
C TYR A 43 -1.25 5.27 6.08
N GLN A 44 -0.70 6.48 6.12
CA GLN A 44 -1.47 7.67 6.53
C GLN A 44 -2.41 8.14 5.40
N GLY A 45 -2.13 7.74 4.17
CA GLY A 45 -3.02 7.93 3.03
C GLY A 45 -3.05 9.36 2.47
N HIS A 46 -2.05 10.18 2.78
CA HIS A 46 -1.99 11.58 2.35
C HIS A 46 -1.72 11.77 0.85
N ARG A 47 -1.27 10.71 0.14
CA ARG A 47 -0.87 10.77 -1.28
C ARG A 47 0.23 11.82 -1.56
N PHE A 48 1.14 12.00 -0.61
CA PHE A 48 2.25 12.95 -0.69
C PHE A 48 3.56 12.25 -1.08
N SER A 49 4.35 12.88 -1.95
CA SER A 49 5.68 12.45 -2.38
C SER A 49 6.70 13.51 -1.97
N GLU A 50 7.84 13.09 -1.42
CA GLU A 50 8.97 13.98 -1.09
C GLU A 50 9.85 14.31 -2.31
N LEU A 51 9.68 13.62 -3.44
CA LEU A 51 10.41 13.89 -4.68
C LEU A 51 10.10 15.30 -5.21
N ASP A 52 11.15 16.08 -5.51
CA ASP A 52 11.07 17.49 -5.92
C ASP A 52 11.76 17.78 -7.27
N GLN A 53 12.22 16.74 -7.96
CA GLN A 53 12.86 16.85 -9.28
C GLN A 53 11.97 17.60 -10.29
N ILE A 54 10.65 17.42 -10.18
CA ILE A 54 9.65 18.21 -10.89
C ILE A 54 9.07 19.21 -9.89
N ASN A 55 9.15 20.50 -10.21
CA ASN A 55 8.72 21.58 -9.33
C ASN A 55 8.18 22.79 -10.13
N GLN A 56 7.83 23.87 -9.43
CA GLN A 56 7.19 25.05 -10.02
C GLN A 56 8.04 25.73 -11.10
N GLU A 57 9.37 25.57 -11.05
CA GLU A 57 10.30 26.22 -11.96
C GLU A 57 10.44 25.47 -13.29
N ASN A 58 10.18 24.15 -13.31
CA ASN A 58 10.44 23.29 -14.48
C ASN A 58 9.24 22.45 -14.96
N VAL A 59 8.08 22.53 -14.29
CA VAL A 59 6.87 21.77 -14.68
C VAL A 59 6.42 22.05 -16.13
N ASN A 60 6.75 23.23 -16.65
CA ASN A 60 6.51 23.63 -18.04
C ASN A 60 7.33 22.82 -19.07
N GLU A 61 8.36 22.09 -18.65
CA GLU A 61 9.21 21.28 -19.52
C GLU A 61 8.74 19.81 -19.62
N LEU A 62 7.69 19.44 -18.88
CA LEU A 62 7.17 18.08 -18.88
C LEU A 62 6.69 17.64 -20.27
N ARG A 63 7.10 16.42 -20.65
CA ARG A 63 6.71 15.76 -21.90
C ARG A 63 6.41 14.29 -21.65
N SER A 64 5.53 13.72 -22.46
CA SER A 64 5.28 12.27 -22.44
C SER A 64 6.55 11.52 -22.83
N VAL A 65 6.94 10.52 -22.03
CA VAL A 65 8.13 9.69 -22.25
C VAL A 65 7.78 8.33 -22.87
N TRP A 66 6.63 7.76 -22.52
CA TRP A 66 6.10 6.51 -23.06
C TRP A 66 4.59 6.41 -22.78
N GLN A 67 3.93 5.45 -23.43
CA GLN A 67 2.51 5.12 -23.22
C GLN A 67 2.32 3.60 -23.24
N PHE A 68 1.34 3.10 -22.48
CA PHE A 68 0.99 1.68 -22.40
C PHE A 68 -0.53 1.52 -22.48
N SER A 69 -1.02 0.67 -23.38
CA SER A 69 -2.44 0.33 -23.48
C SER A 69 -2.76 -0.86 -22.59
N THR A 70 -3.77 -0.71 -21.74
CA THR A 70 -4.29 -1.81 -20.91
C THR A 70 -5.05 -2.86 -21.72
N GLY A 71 -5.49 -2.51 -22.93
CA GLY A 71 -6.32 -3.39 -23.78
C GLY A 71 -7.75 -3.59 -23.29
N VAL A 72 -8.18 -2.90 -22.23
CA VAL A 72 -9.51 -3.02 -21.62
C VAL A 72 -10.24 -1.68 -21.70
N LEU A 73 -11.57 -1.72 -21.81
CA LEU A 73 -12.44 -0.55 -21.81
C LEU A 73 -13.18 -0.41 -20.47
N ARG A 74 -13.88 0.72 -20.28
CA ARG A 74 -14.63 1.13 -19.07
C ARG A 74 -13.73 1.73 -17.99
N GLY A 75 -14.24 1.77 -16.75
CA GLY A 75 -13.60 2.49 -15.63
C GLY A 75 -12.25 1.88 -15.27
N HIS A 76 -11.23 2.73 -15.23
CA HIS A 76 -9.91 2.40 -14.68
C HIS A 76 -9.75 3.20 -13.39
N GLU A 77 -9.98 2.54 -12.26
CA GLU A 77 -9.87 3.15 -10.93
C GLU A 77 -8.49 2.85 -10.31
N GLY A 78 -8.17 3.50 -9.18
CA GLY A 78 -6.86 3.34 -8.54
C GLY A 78 -5.69 3.84 -9.39
N GLY A 79 -4.49 3.34 -9.11
CA GLY A 79 -3.27 3.67 -9.85
C GLY A 79 -2.24 2.54 -9.84
N PRO A 80 -1.12 2.72 -10.55
CA PRO A 80 -0.06 1.73 -10.59
C PRO A 80 0.74 1.69 -9.29
N LEU A 81 1.48 0.60 -9.07
CA LEU A 81 2.43 0.46 -7.96
C LEU A 81 3.86 0.30 -8.49
N TYR A 82 4.81 0.91 -7.80
CA TYR A 82 6.24 0.75 -8.05
C TYR A 82 6.94 0.40 -6.73
N VAL A 83 7.58 -0.78 -6.68
CA VAL A 83 8.11 -1.39 -5.45
C VAL A 83 9.62 -1.65 -5.50
N GLY A 84 10.33 -1.04 -6.47
CA GLY A 84 11.80 -1.03 -6.48
C GLY A 84 12.46 -2.27 -7.09
N ASP A 85 11.70 -3.14 -7.75
CA ASP A 85 12.21 -4.29 -8.52
C ASP A 85 12.39 -3.98 -10.02
N GLY A 86 12.33 -2.68 -10.38
CA GLY A 86 12.39 -2.21 -11.76
C GLY A 86 11.10 -2.43 -12.56
N ARG A 87 9.98 -2.78 -11.92
CA ARG A 87 8.70 -3.03 -12.59
C ARG A 87 7.61 -2.08 -12.11
N LEU A 88 6.77 -1.65 -13.03
CA LEU A 88 5.53 -0.93 -12.76
C LEU A 88 4.36 -1.90 -12.86
N TYR A 89 3.58 -2.02 -11.80
CA TYR A 89 2.42 -2.91 -11.71
C TYR A 89 1.15 -2.13 -12.07
N ILE A 90 0.45 -2.55 -13.11
CA ILE A 90 -0.76 -1.89 -13.66
C ILE A 90 -1.92 -2.89 -13.60
N HIS A 91 -3.16 -2.41 -13.40
CA HIS A 91 -4.37 -3.23 -13.38
C HIS A 91 -5.47 -2.65 -14.30
N THR A 92 -6.51 -3.44 -14.51
CA THR A 92 -7.68 -3.15 -15.37
C THR A 92 -8.96 -3.58 -14.69
#